data_AF-A0A939USW2-F1
#
_entry.id   AF-A0A939USW2-F1
#
_cell.length_a   1.000
_cell.length_b   1.000
_cell.length_c   1.000
_cell.angle_alpha   90.00
_cell.angle_beta   90.00
_cell.angle_gamma   90.00
#
_symmetry.space_group_name_H-M   'P 1'
#
loop_
_entity.id
_entity.type
_entity.pdbx_description
1 polymer ?
#
loop_
_entity_poly.entity_id
_entity_poly.type
_entity_poly.pdbx_seq_one_letter_code
_entity_poly.pdbx_strand_id
1 'polypeptide(L)'
;MAHGYNGGFGGGNMQQLMKQAQAMQRKMQEAQQEIAETEIVGSAAGGMVEFTMMGDNTPVSICIKPEAVDPEDIEMLEDMIVAA
;
A
#
# COMPACT_ATOMS: atom_id res chain seq x y z
N MET A 1 50.55 38.59 -3.40
CA MET A 1 49.92 38.14 -4.67
C MET A 1 50.20 36.63 -4.74
N ALA A 2 49.27 35.69 -4.70
CA ALA A 2 48.04 35.59 -5.47
C ALA A 2 46.94 34.76 -4.76
N HIS A 3 45.74 35.36 -4.70
CA HIS A 3 44.39 34.82 -4.88
C HIS A 3 44.08 33.36 -4.47
N GLY A 4 43.36 33.24 -3.36
CA GLY A 4 42.49 32.10 -3.04
C GLY A 4 41.25 32.07 -3.94
N TYR A 5 40.99 30.90 -4.52
CA TYR A 5 39.84 30.61 -5.37
C TYR A 5 38.59 30.45 -4.49
N ASN A 6 37.75 31.48 -4.46
CA ASN A 6 36.46 31.49 -3.77
C ASN A 6 35.43 30.65 -4.56
N GLY A 7 35.15 29.43 -4.08
CA GLY A 7 34.23 28.45 -4.69
C GLY A 7 32.73 28.79 -4.57
N GLY A 8 32.34 30.01 -4.92
CA GLY A 8 30.96 30.48 -4.83
C GLY A 8 30.14 30.28 -6.10
N PHE A 9 29.74 29.04 -6.43
CA PHE A 9 28.72 28.79 -7.48
C PHE A 9 27.88 27.51 -7.28
N GLY A 10 27.80 26.96 -6.05
CA GLY A 10 27.07 25.69 -5.77
C GLY A 10 25.97 25.74 -4.70
N GLY A 11 25.92 26.77 -3.84
CA GLY A 11 25.09 26.76 -2.62
C GLY A 11 23.59 27.01 -2.82
N GLY A 12 23.20 27.90 -3.75
CA GLY A 12 21.80 28.24 -3.97
C GLY A 12 20.98 27.13 -4.63
N ASN A 13 21.61 26.37 -5.54
CA ASN A 13 20.98 25.23 -6.19
C ASN A 13 20.85 24.04 -5.22
N MET A 14 21.84 23.84 -4.35
CA MET A 14 21.83 22.77 -3.35
C MET A 14 20.77 23.00 -2.25
N GLN A 15 20.51 24.24 -1.85
CA GLN A 15 19.48 24.55 -0.86
C GLN A 15 18.06 24.37 -1.41
N GLN A 16 17.82 24.69 -2.69
CA GLN A 16 16.54 24.39 -3.36
C GLN A 16 16.36 22.89 -3.56
N LEU A 17 17.41 22.17 -3.95
CA LEU A 17 17.41 20.71 -4.07
C LEU A 17 17.06 20.03 -2.75
N MET A 18 17.67 20.46 -1.63
CA MET A 18 17.36 19.91 -0.30
C MET A 18 15.90 20.13 0.10
N LYS A 19 15.32 21.30 -0.19
CA LYS A 19 13.89 21.56 0.07
C LYS A 19 12.98 20.68 -0.77
N GLN A 20 13.31 20.47 -2.04
CA GLN A 20 12.57 19.56 -2.92
C GLN A 20 12.69 18.10 -2.46
N ALA A 21 13.88 17.67 -2.04
CA ALA A 21 14.12 16.34 -1.50
C ALA A 21 13.32 16.10 -0.20
N GLN A 22 13.30 17.07 0.73
CA GLN A 22 12.49 16.99 1.95
C GLN A 22 10.99 16.93 1.64
N ALA A 23 10.51 17.70 0.66
CA ALA A 23 9.11 17.66 0.23
C ALA A 23 8.76 16.32 -0.41
N MET A 24 9.63 15.76 -1.24
CA MET A 24 9.48 14.42 -1.82
C MET A 24 9.46 13.35 -0.73
N GLN A 25 10.34 13.43 0.26
CA GLN A 25 10.39 12.47 1.37
C GLN A 25 9.07 12.46 2.16
N ARG A 26 8.51 13.63 2.48
CA ARG A 26 7.20 13.72 3.15
C ARG A 26 6.08 13.14 2.29
N LYS A 27 6.01 13.51 1.01
CA LYS A 27 5.00 12.96 0.08
C LYS A 27 5.07 11.45 -0.06
N MET A 28 6.27 10.89 -0.08
CA MET A 28 6.46 9.44 -0.12
C MET A 28 5.96 8.76 1.16
N GLN A 29 6.18 9.37 2.33
CA GLN A 29 5.69 8.85 3.60
C GLN A 29 4.16 8.92 3.67
N GLU A 30 3.57 10.05 3.28
CA GLU A 30 2.11 10.24 3.21
C GLU A 30 1.47 9.24 2.25
N ALA A 31 2.02 9.09 1.04
CA ALA A 31 1.51 8.12 0.07
C ALA A 31 1.62 6.66 0.56
N GLN A 32 2.69 6.31 1.29
CA GLN A 32 2.81 4.98 1.90
C GLN A 32 1.74 4.74 2.97
N GLN A 33 1.44 5.75 3.81
CA GLN A 33 0.36 5.66 4.79
C GLN A 33 -1.00 5.53 4.12
N GLU A 34 -1.28 6.33 3.10
CA GLU A 34 -2.55 6.27 2.36
C GLU A 34 -2.76 4.91 1.69
N ILE A 35 -1.71 4.32 1.11
CA ILE A 35 -1.76 2.96 0.57
C ILE A 35 -2.06 1.96 1.67
N ALA A 36 -1.38 2.06 2.82
CA ALA A 36 -1.60 1.16 3.95
C ALA A 36 -3.04 1.26 4.49
N GLU A 37 -3.66 2.44 4.47
CA GLU A 37 -5.02 2.67 4.94
C GLU A 37 -6.11 2.33 3.89
N THR A 38 -5.72 2.00 2.66
CA THR A 38 -6.68 1.69 1.59
C THR A 38 -7.25 0.28 1.76
N GLU A 39 -8.57 0.14 1.73
CA GLU A 39 -9.24 -1.16 1.70
C GLU A 39 -9.27 -1.73 0.27
N ILE A 40 -8.91 -3.00 0.17
CA ILE A 40 -8.92 -3.81 -1.05
C ILE A 40 -9.90 -4.95 -0.81
N VAL A 41 -10.90 -5.06 -1.68
CA VAL A 41 -11.94 -6.11 -1.61
C VAL A 41 -11.69 -7.14 -2.71
N GLY A 42 -11.46 -8.38 -2.30
CA GLY A 42 -11.39 -9.58 -3.15
C GLY A 42 -12.67 -10.41 -3.03
N SER A 43 -12.99 -11.19 -4.06
CA SER A 43 -14.14 -12.09 -4.02
C SER A 43 -13.95 -13.32 -4.89
N ALA A 44 -14.48 -14.45 -4.45
CA ALA A 44 -14.47 -15.72 -5.18
C ALA A 44 -15.88 -16.26 -5.41
N ALA A 45 -15.96 -17.23 -6.34
CA ALA A 45 -17.15 -17.99 -6.64
C ALA A 45 -18.41 -17.12 -6.88
N GLY A 46 -18.25 -16.04 -7.64
CA GLY A 46 -19.35 -15.11 -7.96
C GLY A 46 -19.78 -14.21 -6.79
N GLY A 47 -18.89 -13.98 -5.82
CA GLY A 47 -19.18 -13.19 -4.61
C GLY A 47 -19.87 -14.01 -3.52
N MET A 48 -19.66 -15.33 -3.50
CA MET A 48 -20.09 -16.20 -2.41
C MET A 48 -19.14 -16.08 -1.19
N VAL A 49 -17.87 -15.79 -1.46
CA VAL A 49 -16.87 -15.41 -0.45
C VAL A 49 -16.29 -14.05 -0.84
N GLU A 50 -16.21 -13.14 0.13
CA GLU A 50 -15.62 -11.80 0.00
C GLU A 50 -14.58 -11.60 1.10
N PHE A 51 -13.41 -11.08 0.74
CA PHE A 51 -12.30 -10.81 1.65
C PHE A 51 -11.92 -9.33 1.57
N THR A 52 -11.80 -8.67 2.72
CA THR A 52 -11.30 -7.29 2.80
C THR A 52 -9.92 -7.29 3.44
N MET A 53 -8.94 -6.70 2.76
CA MET A 53 -7.63 -6.40 3.32
C MET A 53 -7.30 -4.93 3.22
N MET A 54 -6.44 -4.47 4.12
CA MET A 54 -5.77 -3.19 3.98
C MET A 54 -4.64 -3.29 2.95
N GLY A 55 -4.22 -2.18 2.35
CA GLY A 55 -3.16 -2.15 1.34
C GLY A 55 -1.75 -2.47 1.88
N ASP A 56 -1.61 -2.62 3.20
CA ASP A 56 -0.43 -3.20 3.85
C ASP A 56 -0.51 -4.73 4.04
N ASN A 57 -1.54 -5.36 3.47
CA ASN A 57 -1.91 -6.78 3.58
C ASN A 57 -2.44 -7.19 4.95
N THR A 58 -2.90 -6.26 5.79
CA THR A 58 -3.61 -6.59 7.02
C THR A 58 -5.04 -7.08 6.73
N PRO A 59 -5.44 -8.29 7.17
CA PRO A 59 -6.82 -8.76 7.03
C PRO A 59 -7.80 -7.91 7.85
N VAL A 60 -8.93 -7.51 7.27
CA VAL A 60 -9.99 -6.75 7.95
C VAL A 60 -11.20 -7.63 8.23
N SER A 61 -11.72 -8.29 7.19
CA SER A 61 -12.95 -9.08 7.30
C SER A 61 -13.05 -10.15 6.23
N ILE A 62 -13.85 -11.18 6.54
CA ILE A 62 -14.34 -12.21 5.63
C ILE A 62 -15.86 -12.24 5.72
N CYS A 63 -16.52 -12.25 4.57
CA CYS A 63 -17.96 -12.48 4.47
C CYS A 63 -18.20 -13.75 3.63
N ILE A 64 -18.93 -14.70 4.20
CA ILE A 64 -19.28 -15.97 3.54
C ILE A 64 -20.79 -16.05 3.51
N LYS A 65 -21.35 -16.20 2.31
CA LYS A 65 -22.80 -16.37 2.16
C LYS A 65 -23.21 -17.81 2.50
N PRO A 66 -24.43 -18.03 3.02
CA PRO A 66 -24.89 -19.38 3.40
C PRO A 66 -24.81 -20.41 2.27
N GLU A 67 -24.95 -19.98 1.02
CA GLU A 67 -24.87 -20.85 -0.16
C GLU A 67 -23.47 -21.44 -0.38
N ALA A 68 -22.43 -20.82 0.19
CA ALA A 68 -21.06 -21.33 0.17
C ALA A 68 -20.80 -22.38 1.27
N VAL A 69 -21.69 -22.50 2.25
CA VAL A 69 -21.49 -23.34 3.44
C VAL A 69 -22.27 -24.64 3.31
N ASP A 70 -21.62 -25.65 2.75
CA ASP A 70 -22.12 -27.02 2.78
C ASP A 70 -21.38 -27.83 3.86
N PRO A 71 -22.07 -28.31 4.92
CA PRO A 71 -21.42 -29.12 5.96
C PRO A 71 -20.94 -30.50 5.45
N GLU A 72 -21.43 -30.97 4.31
CA GLU A 72 -20.96 -32.21 3.69
C GLU A 72 -19.74 -32.00 2.77
N ASP A 73 -19.44 -30.75 2.40
CA ASP A 73 -18.33 -30.37 1.51
C ASP A 73 -17.60 -29.10 2.01
N ILE A 74 -16.91 -29.25 3.14
CA ILE A 74 -16.09 -28.17 3.74
C ILE A 74 -14.84 -27.87 2.90
N GLU A 75 -14.30 -28.85 2.20
CA GLU A 75 -13.08 -28.71 1.37
C GLU A 75 -13.31 -27.67 0.26
N MET A 76 -14.48 -27.71 -0.39
CA MET A 76 -14.83 -26.71 -1.39
C MET A 76 -14.93 -25.28 -0.82
N LEU A 77 -15.39 -25.11 0.42
CA LEU A 77 -15.42 -23.80 1.09
C LEU A 77 -14.00 -23.29 1.38
N GLU A 78 -13.10 -24.17 1.83
CA GLU A 78 -11.69 -23.83 2.05
C GLU A 78 -11.02 -23.35 0.75
N ASP A 79 -11.25 -24.04 -0.37
CA ASP A 79 -10.75 -23.66 -1.69
C ASP A 79 -11.26 -22.28 -2.13
N MET A 80 -12.54 -21.98 -1.88
CA MET A 80 -13.12 -20.67 -2.20
C MET A 80 -12.50 -19.53 -1.37
N ILE A 81 -12.15 -19.79 -0.10
CA ILE A 81 -11.49 -18.80 0.76
C ILE A 81 -10.07 -18.51 0.28
N VAL A 82 -9.35 -19.53 -0.18
CA VAL A 82 -7.98 -19.36 -0.72
C VAL A 82 -8.00 -18.59 -2.05
N ALA A 83 -9.06 -18.73 -2.84
CA ALA A 83 -9.20 -18.07 -4.13
C ALA A 83 -9.66 -16.60 -4.05
N ALA A 84 -10.26 -16.17 -2.93
CA ALA A 84 -10.81 -14.83 -2.72
C ALA A 84 -9.74 -13.81 -2.33
#